data_AF-A0A1I3N4C2-F1
#
_entry.id   AF-A0A1I3N4C2-F1
#
_cell.length_a   1.000
_cell.length_b   1.000
_cell.length_c   1.000
_cell.angle_alpha   90.00
_cell.angle_beta   90.00
_cell.angle_gamma   90.00
#
_symmetry.space_group_name_H-M   'P 1'
#
loop_
_entity.id
_entity.type
_entity.pdbx_description
1 polymer ?
#
loop_
_entity_poly.entity_id
_entity_poly.type
_entity_poly.pdbx_seq_one_letter_code
_entity_poly.pdbx_strand_id
1 'polypeptide(L)'
;MPEFTAADVGSDLPDNFLPLALSILGRAATHDALPLIVEDGAGGLSVHSIAGPDLLPGGGFADRLANLRGSDADGSLRRVFLGPTLRERCNLALPALRPGKPAKHGKHDACIGVIDTGIAFWNPAFRDRGAKGFSGFGALSFAGTDGASPLQTLSLEDLSRMTRRGDRPGGDLRNRAELGHLFADCVHAPYRGGPPLLVPSDFAHGTAMAALAGRAAGPDAPLFGLELPAAVVADASGETLKGLLDLAVRSMVAMIAGSGPEYTDRPIVILLSFAFLGGPHDGARPIHKALEQTLASFAAQGLDVRIVVPMGNHLNDRAHARIAPDAPDPALTWRLMPDDHSPNSVELVHRDAFPTLTLTTPGGLRVTRPDDDGAELHLLTTDGQVIGASWTRDLGNGWYGTRISLAPTTPAEGFAATADAGPWKIELASRDEVQAWILRDDTVVGTRRIPPRRQSVFEDPAYRAEDAPGHPGTDDSGHPDSKIRRLGTASILATGRSERLIAVGSHWSPRWPADPDDRSRPSPYSGRHLPDDPERGPAIEIVDSPRPFEGQLVVANGTRRLFRVSGTSVAAALHAGRLARKSPVRNGKDTDQAAVGGKARSRK
;
A
#
# COMPACT_ATOMS: atom_id res chain seq x y z
N MET A 1 15.61 -26.85 18.36
CA MET A 1 16.23 -25.51 18.50
C MET A 1 16.15 -24.78 17.17
N PRO A 2 15.95 -23.44 17.15
CA PRO A 2 16.07 -22.64 15.94
C PRO A 2 17.44 -22.74 15.28
N GLU A 3 17.45 -23.02 13.98
CA GLU A 3 18.63 -23.13 13.12
C GLU A 3 18.36 -22.41 11.79
N PHE A 4 19.40 -21.85 11.16
CA PHE A 4 19.31 -21.39 9.78
C PHE A 4 19.63 -22.55 8.86
N THR A 5 18.74 -22.83 7.90
CA THR A 5 19.04 -23.71 6.79
C THR A 5 19.10 -22.89 5.51
N ALA A 6 20.23 -22.97 4.81
CA ALA A 6 20.47 -22.22 3.59
C ALA A 6 19.77 -22.87 2.40
N ALA A 7 19.32 -22.02 1.48
CA ALA A 7 18.71 -22.45 0.24
C ALA A 7 19.32 -21.66 -0.91
N ASP A 8 19.95 -22.34 -1.87
CA ASP A 8 20.42 -21.70 -3.10
C ASP A 8 19.21 -21.40 -3.98
N VAL A 9 18.61 -20.24 -3.73
CA VAL A 9 17.50 -19.66 -4.47
C VAL A 9 18.08 -18.37 -5.05
N GLY A 10 18.26 -18.34 -6.37
CA GLY A 10 18.95 -17.25 -7.05
C GLY A 10 18.36 -15.88 -6.78
N SER A 11 19.08 -14.83 -7.19
CA SER A 11 18.90 -13.44 -6.76
C SER A 11 17.60 -12.73 -7.14
N ASP A 12 16.71 -13.50 -7.75
CA ASP A 12 15.65 -13.02 -8.59
C ASP A 12 14.27 -13.29 -7.98
N LEU A 13 14.15 -13.42 -6.67
CA LEU A 13 12.83 -13.53 -6.05
C LEU A 13 11.98 -12.26 -6.25
N PRO A 14 10.64 -12.37 -6.34
CA PRO A 14 9.79 -11.19 -6.41
C PRO A 14 9.88 -10.31 -5.17
N ASP A 15 9.73 -8.99 -5.33
CA ASP A 15 9.73 -8.01 -4.24
C ASP A 15 8.79 -8.36 -3.08
N ASN A 16 7.65 -8.97 -3.41
CA ASN A 16 6.62 -9.38 -2.48
C ASN A 16 6.73 -10.85 -2.03
N PHE A 17 7.87 -11.51 -2.25
CA PHE A 17 8.05 -12.92 -1.94
C PHE A 17 7.80 -13.24 -0.46
N LEU A 18 8.47 -12.53 0.44
CA LEU A 18 8.17 -12.56 1.87
C LEU A 18 7.26 -11.38 2.25
N PRO A 19 6.23 -11.58 3.09
CA PRO A 19 5.90 -12.81 3.80
C PRO A 19 4.97 -13.77 3.04
N LEU A 20 4.53 -13.45 1.81
CA LEU A 20 3.49 -14.21 1.09
C LEU A 20 3.82 -15.69 0.90
N ALA A 21 5.09 -16.04 0.68
CA ALA A 21 5.54 -17.41 0.50
C ALA A 21 5.76 -18.17 1.81
N LEU A 22 5.80 -17.49 2.96
CA LEU A 22 6.25 -18.09 4.22
C LEU A 22 5.38 -19.27 4.67
N SER A 23 4.07 -19.19 4.49
CA SER A 23 3.13 -20.27 4.85
C SER A 23 3.36 -21.56 4.04
N ILE A 24 4.00 -21.46 2.88
CA ILE A 24 4.19 -22.60 1.98
C ILE A 24 5.60 -23.17 2.09
N LEU A 25 6.60 -22.34 2.43
CA LEU A 25 7.99 -22.78 2.65
C LEU A 25 8.12 -23.86 3.74
N GLY A 26 7.18 -23.94 4.68
CA GLY A 26 7.17 -24.95 5.75
C GLY A 26 6.40 -26.24 5.44
N ARG A 27 5.82 -26.41 4.24
CA ARG A 27 4.90 -27.52 3.94
C ARG A 27 5.50 -28.55 2.98
N ALA A 28 5.34 -29.83 3.33
CA ALA A 28 5.74 -30.96 2.48
C ALA A 28 4.69 -31.35 1.41
N ALA A 29 3.51 -30.70 1.36
CA ALA A 29 2.35 -31.16 0.57
C ALA A 29 1.98 -30.22 -0.61
N THR A 30 1.37 -30.82 -1.64
CA THR A 30 1.29 -30.38 -3.05
C THR A 30 0.10 -29.50 -3.45
N HIS A 31 -0.76 -29.08 -2.51
CA HIS A 31 -2.05 -28.46 -2.87
C HIS A 31 -2.13 -26.94 -2.77
N ASP A 32 -1.17 -26.30 -2.11
CA ASP A 32 -1.12 -24.84 -2.04
C ASP A 32 -0.11 -24.35 -3.05
N ALA A 33 -0.61 -23.73 -4.13
CA ALA A 33 0.23 -23.09 -5.12
C ALA A 33 0.09 -21.58 -5.03
N LEU A 34 1.24 -20.89 -5.04
CA LEU A 34 1.26 -19.44 -5.16
C LEU A 34 1.08 -19.07 -6.63
N PRO A 35 0.15 -18.17 -6.95
CA PRO A 35 0.09 -17.61 -8.28
C PRO A 35 1.26 -16.64 -8.44
N LEU A 36 2.00 -16.81 -9.51
CA LEU A 36 3.04 -15.92 -9.95
C LEU A 36 2.50 -15.17 -11.16
N ILE A 37 2.30 -13.88 -11.01
CA ILE A 37 1.85 -13.01 -12.09
C ILE A 37 3.10 -12.47 -12.78
N VAL A 38 3.16 -12.69 -14.09
CA VAL A 38 4.23 -12.24 -14.97
C VAL A 38 3.62 -11.22 -15.92
N GLU A 39 4.16 -10.00 -15.89
CA GLU A 39 3.78 -8.93 -16.80
C GLU A 39 4.88 -8.74 -17.84
N ASP A 40 4.49 -8.81 -19.11
CA ASP A 40 5.36 -8.52 -20.25
C ASP A 40 5.48 -7.00 -20.51
N GLY A 41 6.45 -6.60 -21.32
CA GLY A 41 6.71 -5.21 -21.70
C GLY A 41 5.56 -4.55 -22.47
N ALA A 42 4.71 -5.34 -23.12
CA ALA A 42 3.49 -4.87 -23.76
C ALA A 42 2.32 -4.73 -22.76
N GLY A 43 2.51 -5.13 -21.51
CA GLY A 43 1.49 -5.14 -20.46
C GLY A 43 0.58 -6.37 -20.49
N GLY A 44 0.88 -7.40 -21.28
CA GLY A 44 0.22 -8.70 -21.16
C GLY A 44 0.52 -9.33 -19.80
N LEU A 45 -0.49 -9.96 -19.21
CA LEU A 45 -0.35 -10.66 -17.94
C LEU A 45 -0.51 -12.16 -18.15
N SER A 46 0.42 -12.95 -17.65
CA SER A 46 0.27 -14.40 -17.56
C SER A 46 0.34 -14.81 -16.10
N VAL A 47 -0.54 -15.73 -15.69
CA VAL A 47 -0.52 -16.25 -14.33
C VAL A 47 -0.06 -17.69 -14.31
N HIS A 48 1.05 -17.91 -13.61
CA HIS A 48 1.67 -19.20 -13.39
C HIS A 48 1.34 -19.67 -11.98
N SER A 49 1.37 -20.98 -11.75
CA SER A 49 1.10 -21.57 -10.44
C SER A 49 2.35 -22.30 -9.98
N ILE A 50 2.80 -22.02 -8.76
CA ILE A 50 4.04 -22.55 -8.19
C ILE A 50 3.70 -23.33 -6.94
N ALA A 51 3.91 -24.65 -6.99
CA ALA A 51 3.68 -25.53 -5.86
C ALA A 51 4.77 -25.34 -4.79
N GLY A 52 4.44 -25.61 -3.53
CA GLY A 52 5.39 -25.49 -2.42
C GLY A 52 6.72 -26.22 -2.60
N PRO A 53 6.76 -27.47 -3.07
CA PRO A 53 8.02 -28.18 -3.31
C PRO A 53 8.94 -27.49 -4.33
N ASP A 54 8.37 -26.80 -5.32
CA ASP A 54 9.17 -26.08 -6.31
C ASP A 54 9.90 -24.89 -5.64
N LEU A 55 9.27 -24.24 -4.64
CA LEU A 55 9.83 -23.08 -3.91
C LEU A 55 10.98 -23.43 -2.98
N LEU A 56 11.19 -24.71 -2.67
CA LEU A 56 12.28 -25.16 -1.80
C LEU A 56 13.61 -25.17 -2.55
N PRO A 57 14.75 -25.07 -1.84
CA PRO A 57 16.07 -25.24 -2.44
C PRO A 57 16.17 -26.50 -3.29
N GLY A 58 16.74 -26.35 -4.49
CA GLY A 58 16.85 -27.44 -5.47
C GLY A 58 15.54 -27.80 -6.20
N GLY A 59 14.41 -27.15 -5.88
CA GLY A 59 13.10 -27.38 -6.50
C GLY A 59 12.92 -26.78 -7.90
N GLY A 60 13.97 -26.21 -8.49
CA GLY A 60 13.93 -25.59 -9.84
C GLY A 60 13.17 -24.26 -9.92
N PHE A 61 12.76 -23.68 -8.79
CA PHE A 61 12.06 -22.39 -8.80
C PHE A 61 12.94 -21.24 -9.30
N ALA A 62 14.22 -21.20 -8.93
CA ALA A 62 15.16 -20.20 -9.46
C ALA A 62 15.24 -20.29 -11.00
N ASP A 63 15.39 -21.49 -11.56
CA ASP A 63 15.40 -21.71 -13.01
C ASP A 63 14.08 -21.30 -13.66
N ARG A 64 12.94 -21.66 -13.05
CA ARG A 64 11.62 -21.27 -13.55
C ARG A 64 11.46 -19.75 -13.54
N LEU A 65 11.92 -19.09 -12.49
CA LEU A 65 11.81 -17.65 -12.33
C LEU A 65 12.72 -16.90 -13.31
N ALA A 66 13.96 -17.36 -13.49
CA ALA A 66 14.86 -16.86 -14.52
C ALA A 66 14.25 -16.98 -15.93
N ASN A 67 13.62 -18.12 -16.23
CA ASN A 67 12.91 -18.32 -17.50
C ASN A 67 11.71 -17.37 -17.66
N LEU A 68 10.98 -17.09 -16.58
CA LEU A 68 9.82 -16.19 -16.61
C LEU A 68 10.21 -14.71 -16.67
N ARG A 69 11.38 -14.35 -16.11
CA ARG A 69 11.96 -13.00 -16.13
C ARG A 69 12.72 -12.64 -17.41
N GLY A 70 12.85 -13.59 -18.34
CA GLY A 70 13.53 -13.38 -19.61
C GLY A 70 13.07 -12.08 -20.30
N SER A 71 13.95 -11.50 -21.11
CA SER A 71 13.65 -10.27 -21.82
C SER A 71 12.56 -10.51 -22.87
N ASP A 72 11.65 -9.55 -23.01
CA ASP A 72 10.75 -9.52 -24.16
C ASP A 72 11.52 -9.19 -25.44
N ALA A 73 10.84 -9.31 -26.59
CA ALA A 73 11.44 -9.08 -27.90
C ALA A 73 12.06 -7.68 -28.07
N ASP A 74 11.62 -6.71 -27.25
CA ASP A 74 12.13 -5.33 -27.20
C ASP A 74 13.26 -5.12 -26.17
N GLY A 75 13.68 -6.18 -25.47
CA GLY A 75 14.71 -6.13 -24.44
C GLY A 75 14.21 -5.67 -23.06
N SER A 76 12.92 -5.37 -22.89
CA SER A 76 12.36 -5.04 -21.59
C SER A 76 12.31 -6.28 -20.69
N LEU A 77 12.59 -6.09 -19.40
CA LEU A 77 12.53 -7.17 -18.41
C LEU A 77 11.07 -7.36 -17.97
N ARG A 78 10.64 -8.61 -17.94
CA ARG A 78 9.34 -8.98 -17.41
C ARG A 78 9.28 -8.74 -15.92
N ARG A 79 8.16 -8.17 -15.46
CA ARG A 79 7.91 -8.00 -14.03
C ARG A 79 7.26 -9.25 -13.49
N VAL A 80 7.72 -9.68 -12.33
CA VAL A 80 7.20 -10.89 -11.69
C VAL A 80 6.85 -10.59 -10.25
N PHE A 81 5.63 -10.94 -9.85
CA PHE A 81 5.14 -10.76 -8.49
C PHE A 81 4.21 -11.90 -8.07
N LEU A 82 4.16 -12.16 -6.77
CA LEU A 82 3.18 -13.09 -6.22
C LEU A 82 1.79 -12.44 -6.23
N GLY A 83 0.83 -13.15 -6.78
CA GLY A 83 -0.56 -12.71 -6.90
C GLY A 83 -1.47 -13.25 -5.80
N PRO A 84 -2.75 -12.87 -5.82
CA PRO A 84 -3.77 -13.46 -4.96
C PRO A 84 -4.07 -14.90 -5.37
N THR A 85 -4.24 -15.82 -4.40
CA THR A 85 -4.45 -17.26 -4.67
C THR A 85 -5.53 -17.51 -5.74
N LEU A 86 -5.14 -18.15 -6.84
CA LEU A 86 -6.04 -18.49 -7.95
C LEU A 86 -6.48 -19.95 -7.92
N ARG A 87 -7.64 -20.20 -8.54
CA ARG A 87 -8.17 -21.57 -8.73
C ARG A 87 -7.60 -22.24 -9.97
N GLU A 88 -7.34 -21.47 -11.03
CA GLU A 88 -6.96 -21.99 -12.35
C GLU A 88 -5.91 -21.07 -12.99
N ARG A 89 -5.12 -21.63 -13.92
CA ARG A 89 -4.20 -20.84 -14.75
C ARG A 89 -5.02 -20.01 -15.73
N CYS A 90 -4.66 -18.75 -15.89
CA CYS A 90 -5.28 -17.87 -16.87
C CYS A 90 -4.24 -16.92 -17.47
N ASN A 91 -4.35 -16.68 -18.77
CA ASN A 91 -3.71 -15.56 -19.45
C ASN A 91 -4.68 -14.38 -19.44
N LEU A 92 -4.24 -13.22 -18.97
CA LEU A 92 -5.05 -12.03 -18.82
C LEU A 92 -4.52 -10.93 -19.74
N ALA A 93 -5.40 -10.36 -20.56
CA ALA A 93 -5.04 -9.24 -21.42
C ALA A 93 -5.34 -7.94 -20.68
N LEU A 94 -4.34 -7.06 -20.54
CA LEU A 94 -4.63 -5.69 -20.12
C LEU A 94 -5.56 -5.02 -21.13
N PRO A 95 -6.52 -4.18 -20.68
CA PRO A 95 -7.33 -3.42 -21.59
C PRO A 95 -6.45 -2.48 -22.41
N ALA A 96 -6.51 -2.58 -23.73
CA ALA A 96 -5.79 -1.66 -24.61
C ALA A 96 -6.33 -0.23 -24.42
N LEU A 97 -5.44 0.70 -24.07
CA LEU A 97 -5.79 2.12 -24.07
C LEU A 97 -5.85 2.61 -25.51
N ARG A 98 -6.98 3.23 -25.86
CA ARG A 98 -7.09 3.95 -27.13
C ARG A 98 -6.43 5.32 -26.97
N PRO A 99 -5.63 5.79 -27.96
CA PRO A 99 -5.05 7.13 -27.91
C PRO A 99 -6.13 8.18 -27.67
N GLY A 100 -5.98 8.97 -26.60
CA GLY A 100 -6.86 10.08 -26.30
C GLY A 100 -6.51 11.31 -27.14
N LYS A 101 -7.46 12.24 -27.29
CA LYS A 101 -7.08 13.61 -27.65
C LYS A 101 -6.42 14.25 -26.43
N PRO A 102 -5.45 15.16 -26.61
CA PRO A 102 -4.89 15.91 -25.49
C PRO A 102 -6.01 16.60 -24.69
N ALA A 103 -5.99 16.41 -23.37
CA ALA A 103 -7.02 16.98 -22.50
C ALA A 103 -7.10 18.52 -22.67
N LYS A 104 -8.32 19.04 -22.83
CA LYS A 104 -8.54 20.50 -22.92
C LYS A 104 -8.62 21.07 -21.51
N HIS A 105 -7.49 21.55 -20.99
CA HIS A 105 -7.43 22.14 -19.66
C HIS A 105 -8.42 23.32 -19.50
N GLY A 106 -9.07 23.39 -18.33
CA GLY A 106 -9.81 24.57 -17.87
C GLY A 106 -11.28 24.67 -18.26
N LYS A 107 -11.86 23.69 -18.97
CA LYS A 107 -13.32 23.69 -19.25
C LYS A 107 -14.13 22.93 -18.21
N HIS A 108 -13.67 21.75 -17.79
CA HIS A 108 -14.41 20.83 -16.92
C HIS A 108 -13.62 20.47 -15.65
N ASP A 109 -14.34 20.07 -14.60
CA ASP A 109 -13.75 19.37 -13.45
C ASP A 109 -13.08 18.07 -13.90
N ALA A 110 -12.01 17.69 -13.19
CA ALA A 110 -11.31 16.43 -13.43
C ALA A 110 -12.19 15.22 -13.09
N CYS A 111 -11.88 14.08 -13.71
CA CYS A 111 -12.39 12.78 -13.27
C CYS A 111 -11.65 12.36 -12.00
N ILE A 112 -12.39 11.77 -11.06
CA ILE A 112 -11.83 11.17 -9.85
C ILE A 112 -11.96 9.66 -9.95
N GLY A 113 -10.84 8.94 -9.94
CA GLY A 113 -10.81 7.49 -9.77
C GLY A 113 -10.45 7.14 -8.33
N VAL A 114 -11.22 6.29 -7.67
CA VAL A 114 -10.88 5.75 -6.35
C VAL A 114 -10.60 4.27 -6.49
N ILE A 115 -9.38 3.86 -6.15
CA ILE A 115 -8.98 2.46 -6.11
C ILE A 115 -8.87 2.06 -4.65
N ASP A 116 -9.76 1.19 -4.19
CA ASP A 116 -9.80 0.74 -2.80
C ASP A 116 -10.56 -0.59 -2.71
N THR A 117 -10.72 -1.07 -1.49
CA THR A 117 -11.58 -2.19 -1.14
C THR A 117 -12.81 -1.67 -0.39
N GLY A 118 -13.94 -2.31 -0.59
CA GLY A 118 -15.18 -2.03 0.11
C GLY A 118 -15.87 -0.76 -0.36
N ILE A 119 -15.93 -0.51 -1.66
CA ILE A 119 -16.61 0.65 -2.23
C ILE A 119 -18.09 0.30 -2.51
N ALA A 120 -18.96 0.59 -1.55
CA ALA A 120 -20.41 0.48 -1.72
C ALA A 120 -20.97 1.68 -2.50
N PHE A 121 -20.73 1.74 -3.81
CA PHE A 121 -21.16 2.83 -4.70
C PHE A 121 -22.68 3.09 -4.66
N TRP A 122 -23.48 2.11 -4.22
CA TRP A 122 -24.93 2.24 -4.05
C TRP A 122 -25.33 2.95 -2.75
N ASN A 123 -24.37 3.40 -1.94
CA ASN A 123 -24.67 4.12 -0.70
C ASN A 123 -25.50 5.39 -1.01
N PRO A 124 -26.63 5.62 -0.30
CA PRO A 124 -27.48 6.79 -0.47
C PRO A 124 -26.72 8.13 -0.49
N ALA A 125 -25.62 8.24 0.26
CA ALA A 125 -24.82 9.45 0.37
C ALA A 125 -24.22 9.94 -0.95
N PHE A 126 -24.04 9.05 -1.94
CA PHE A 126 -23.56 9.42 -3.26
C PHE A 126 -24.63 10.11 -4.13
N ARG A 127 -25.90 10.15 -3.69
CA ARG A 127 -27.03 10.80 -4.37
C ARG A 127 -27.52 12.07 -3.68
N ASP A 128 -27.51 12.09 -2.35
CA ASP A 128 -28.18 13.11 -1.52
C ASP A 128 -27.61 14.54 -1.67
N ARG A 129 -26.59 14.78 -2.51
CA ARG A 129 -25.88 16.06 -2.63
C ARG A 129 -25.86 16.69 -4.03
N GLY A 130 -26.74 16.25 -4.92
CA GLY A 130 -26.71 16.68 -6.33
C GLY A 130 -25.51 16.14 -7.11
N ALA A 131 -24.71 15.27 -6.48
CA ALA A 131 -23.66 14.51 -7.14
C ALA A 131 -24.30 13.46 -8.06
N LYS A 132 -23.74 13.27 -9.26
CA LYS A 132 -24.24 12.31 -10.27
C LYS A 132 -24.01 10.84 -9.92
N GLY A 133 -23.78 10.51 -8.65
CA GLY A 133 -23.33 9.18 -8.23
C GLY A 133 -22.00 8.80 -8.90
N PHE A 134 -21.75 7.50 -9.00
CA PHE A 134 -20.61 6.99 -9.77
C PHE A 134 -20.92 7.05 -11.27
N SER A 135 -19.94 7.47 -12.06
CA SER A 135 -19.97 7.46 -13.53
C SER A 135 -19.46 6.14 -14.11
N GLY A 136 -18.73 5.35 -13.32
CA GLY A 136 -18.33 3.99 -13.67
C GLY A 136 -17.84 3.23 -12.44
N PHE A 137 -18.00 1.91 -12.49
CA PHE A 137 -17.53 1.03 -11.44
C PHE A 137 -17.03 -0.28 -12.03
N GLY A 138 -15.93 -0.79 -11.50
CA GLY A 138 -15.38 -2.08 -11.86
C GLY A 138 -14.65 -2.73 -10.71
N ALA A 139 -14.20 -3.96 -10.93
CA ALA A 139 -13.37 -4.71 -10.02
C ALA A 139 -12.19 -5.33 -10.77
N LEU A 140 -11.07 -5.47 -10.08
CA LEU A 140 -10.02 -6.39 -10.52
C LEU A 140 -10.41 -7.81 -10.11
N SER A 141 -10.40 -8.72 -11.08
CA SER A 141 -10.59 -10.13 -10.84
C SER A 141 -9.60 -10.93 -11.67
N PHE A 142 -8.99 -11.92 -11.03
CA PHE A 142 -8.09 -12.87 -11.68
C PHE A 142 -8.78 -14.21 -11.93
N ALA A 143 -10.07 -14.33 -11.55
CA ALA A 143 -10.90 -15.46 -11.88
C ALA A 143 -11.44 -15.26 -13.32
N GLY A 144 -10.92 -16.04 -14.27
CA GLY A 144 -11.37 -15.95 -15.65
C GLY A 144 -10.80 -17.08 -16.51
N THR A 145 -11.41 -17.28 -17.67
CA THR A 145 -10.86 -18.14 -18.73
C THR A 145 -9.70 -17.44 -19.43
N ASP A 146 -8.84 -18.20 -20.12
CA ASP A 146 -7.78 -17.65 -20.94
C ASP A 146 -8.27 -16.53 -21.88
N GLY A 147 -7.56 -15.40 -21.87
CA GLY A 147 -7.87 -14.20 -22.65
C GLY A 147 -8.82 -13.22 -21.98
N ALA A 148 -9.33 -13.52 -20.77
CA ALA A 148 -10.20 -12.60 -20.04
C ALA A 148 -9.44 -11.32 -19.63
N SER A 149 -10.15 -10.19 -19.60
CA SER A 149 -9.63 -8.96 -19.00
C SER A 149 -9.62 -9.09 -17.48
N PRO A 150 -8.53 -8.69 -16.78
CA PRO A 150 -8.51 -8.63 -15.32
C PRO A 150 -9.46 -7.55 -14.78
N LEU A 151 -9.80 -6.56 -15.61
CA LEU A 151 -10.79 -5.54 -15.30
C LEU A 151 -12.19 -6.04 -15.72
N GLN A 152 -13.08 -6.15 -14.74
CA GLN A 152 -14.51 -6.41 -14.94
C GLN A 152 -15.29 -5.15 -14.60
N THR A 153 -16.10 -4.64 -15.52
CA THR A 153 -16.86 -3.38 -15.33
C THR A 153 -18.36 -3.61 -15.29
N LEU A 154 -19.07 -2.85 -14.47
CA LEU A 154 -20.53 -2.78 -14.53
C LEU A 154 -20.96 -1.96 -15.75
N SER A 155 -22.06 -2.37 -16.40
CA SER A 155 -22.73 -1.48 -17.35
C SER A 155 -23.35 -0.29 -16.61
N LEU A 156 -23.56 0.83 -17.31
CA LEU A 156 -24.26 2.00 -16.74
C LEU A 156 -25.68 1.65 -16.29
N GLU A 157 -26.33 0.68 -16.95
CA GLU A 157 -27.64 0.18 -16.56
C GLU A 157 -27.57 -0.56 -15.22
N ASP A 158 -26.61 -1.48 -15.05
CA ASP A 158 -26.41 -2.22 -13.81
C ASP A 158 -26.08 -1.27 -12.65
N LEU A 159 -25.16 -0.33 -12.88
CA LEU A 159 -24.77 0.69 -11.90
C LEU A 159 -25.98 1.51 -11.44
N SER A 160 -26.79 1.98 -12.40
CA SER A 160 -28.01 2.75 -12.12
C SER A 160 -29.07 1.92 -11.39
N ARG A 161 -29.27 0.66 -11.80
CA ARG A 161 -30.20 -0.28 -11.19
C ARG A 161 -29.82 -0.56 -9.74
N MET A 162 -28.55 -0.91 -9.49
CA MET A 162 -28.04 -1.21 -8.14
C MET A 162 -28.11 0.01 -7.22
N THR A 163 -27.77 1.19 -7.72
CA THR A 163 -27.86 2.44 -6.97
C THR A 163 -29.30 2.72 -6.54
N ARG A 164 -30.27 2.69 -7.47
CA ARG A 164 -31.70 2.87 -7.15
C ARG A 164 -32.23 1.83 -6.17
N ARG A 165 -31.74 0.58 -6.29
CA ARG A 165 -32.13 -0.52 -5.41
C ARG A 165 -31.59 -0.35 -3.99
N GLY A 166 -30.40 0.20 -3.82
CA GLY A 166 -29.69 0.30 -2.52
C GLY A 166 -30.48 0.95 -1.38
N ASP A 167 -31.38 1.89 -1.68
CA ASP A 167 -32.21 2.58 -0.68
C ASP A 167 -33.45 1.78 -0.22
N ARG A 168 -33.78 0.70 -0.93
CA ARG A 168 -34.98 -0.09 -0.65
C ARG A 168 -34.69 -1.15 0.42
N PRO A 169 -35.69 -1.58 1.21
CA PRO A 169 -35.53 -2.72 2.11
C PRO A 169 -34.94 -3.95 1.41
N GLY A 170 -33.85 -4.49 1.95
CA GLY A 170 -33.11 -5.61 1.36
C GLY A 170 -32.39 -5.31 0.05
N GLY A 171 -32.28 -4.03 -0.35
CA GLY A 171 -31.59 -3.61 -1.56
C GLY A 171 -30.08 -3.80 -1.48
N ASP A 172 -29.48 -3.45 -0.34
CA ASP A 172 -28.06 -3.67 -0.06
C ASP A 172 -27.68 -5.16 -0.15
N LEU A 173 -28.40 -6.07 0.54
CA LEU A 173 -28.12 -7.51 0.44
C LEU A 173 -28.19 -8.02 -1.00
N ARG A 174 -29.16 -7.55 -1.80
CA ARG A 174 -29.28 -7.92 -3.21
C ARG A 174 -28.12 -7.40 -4.06
N ASN A 175 -27.68 -6.17 -3.84
CA ASN A 175 -26.49 -5.63 -4.50
C ASN A 175 -25.25 -6.46 -4.18
N ARG A 176 -25.05 -6.83 -2.91
CA ARG A 176 -23.90 -7.64 -2.47
C ARG A 176 -23.88 -9.03 -3.10
N ALA A 177 -25.03 -9.70 -3.11
CA ALA A 177 -25.16 -11.01 -3.75
C ALA A 177 -24.87 -10.94 -5.25
N GLU A 178 -25.42 -9.95 -5.94
CA GLU A 178 -25.19 -9.74 -7.37
C GLU A 178 -23.73 -9.40 -7.68
N LEU A 179 -23.10 -8.55 -6.89
CA LEU A 179 -21.66 -8.27 -7.03
C LEU A 179 -20.80 -9.50 -6.79
N GLY A 180 -21.19 -10.40 -5.87
CA GLY A 180 -20.48 -11.67 -5.68
C GLY A 180 -20.58 -12.63 -6.86
N HIS A 181 -21.65 -12.54 -7.65
CA HIS A 181 -21.79 -13.30 -8.90
C HIS A 181 -21.00 -12.66 -10.05
N LEU A 182 -20.97 -11.33 -10.11
CA LEU A 182 -20.28 -10.60 -11.16
C LEU A 182 -18.76 -10.59 -10.95
N PHE A 183 -18.31 -10.48 -9.70
CA PHE A 183 -16.92 -10.30 -9.30
C PHE A 183 -16.55 -11.37 -8.26
N ALA A 184 -15.85 -12.42 -8.68
CA ALA A 184 -15.60 -13.61 -7.85
C ALA A 184 -14.89 -13.33 -6.51
N ASP A 185 -14.06 -12.28 -6.45
CA ASP A 185 -13.27 -11.89 -5.27
C ASP A 185 -13.77 -10.59 -4.61
N CYS A 186 -15.06 -10.27 -4.78
CA CYS A 186 -15.64 -9.08 -4.17
C CYS A 186 -15.72 -9.18 -2.64
N VAL A 187 -15.18 -8.20 -1.92
CA VAL A 187 -15.22 -8.14 -0.44
C VAL A 187 -16.63 -8.02 0.15
N HIS A 188 -17.60 -7.61 -0.68
CA HIS A 188 -18.99 -7.47 -0.28
C HIS A 188 -19.75 -8.79 -0.31
N ALA A 189 -19.21 -9.82 -0.97
CA ALA A 189 -19.82 -11.12 -1.13
C ALA A 189 -19.32 -12.13 -0.08
N PRO A 190 -20.10 -13.18 0.23
CA PRO A 190 -19.63 -14.30 1.04
C PRO A 190 -18.37 -14.93 0.44
N TYR A 191 -17.34 -15.13 1.25
CA TYR A 191 -16.07 -15.74 0.82
C TYR A 191 -15.96 -17.18 1.33
N ARG A 192 -15.70 -18.14 0.44
CA ARG A 192 -15.42 -19.58 0.74
C ARG A 192 -16.23 -20.18 1.91
N GLY A 193 -17.56 -20.11 1.84
CA GLY A 193 -18.45 -20.68 2.87
C GLY A 193 -18.53 -19.88 4.18
N GLY A 194 -17.76 -18.80 4.29
CA GLY A 194 -17.84 -17.78 5.32
C GLY A 194 -18.74 -16.61 4.92
N PRO A 195 -19.15 -15.79 5.90
CA PRO A 195 -19.98 -14.63 5.63
C PRO A 195 -19.13 -13.49 5.02
N PRO A 196 -19.72 -12.43 4.44
CA PRO A 196 -18.95 -11.38 3.74
C PRO A 196 -17.94 -10.68 4.65
N LEU A 197 -16.81 -10.24 4.08
CA LEU A 197 -15.74 -9.55 4.83
C LEU A 197 -16.24 -8.23 5.41
N LEU A 198 -17.08 -7.51 4.64
CA LEU A 198 -17.65 -6.23 5.07
C LEU A 198 -19.14 -6.34 5.35
N VAL A 199 -19.52 -5.98 6.56
CA VAL A 199 -20.91 -5.98 7.02
C VAL A 199 -21.58 -4.63 6.65
N PRO A 200 -22.89 -4.62 6.34
CA PRO A 200 -23.63 -3.36 6.18
C PRO A 200 -23.58 -2.52 7.45
N SER A 201 -23.53 -1.20 7.31
CA SER A 201 -23.44 -0.22 8.42
C SER A 201 -22.14 -0.25 9.24
N ASP A 202 -21.18 -1.12 8.93
CA ASP A 202 -19.83 -1.01 9.47
C ASP A 202 -19.02 0.01 8.67
N PHE A 203 -17.89 0.42 9.23
CA PHE A 203 -16.94 1.23 8.50
C PHE A 203 -16.34 0.42 7.34
N ALA A 204 -16.32 1.01 6.15
CA ALA A 204 -15.59 0.48 5.00
C ALA A 204 -14.71 1.59 4.44
N HIS A 205 -13.41 1.33 4.39
CA HIS A 205 -12.40 2.33 4.04
C HIS A 205 -12.66 2.94 2.66
N GLY A 206 -12.82 2.12 1.60
CA GLY A 206 -13.08 2.61 0.25
C GLY A 206 -14.35 3.45 0.12
N THR A 207 -15.45 3.03 0.74
CA THR A 207 -16.70 3.83 0.76
C THR A 207 -16.47 5.20 1.41
N ALA A 208 -15.77 5.25 2.54
CA ALA A 208 -15.48 6.49 3.25
C ALA A 208 -14.58 7.43 2.43
N MET A 209 -13.51 6.89 1.82
CA MET A 209 -12.58 7.67 0.99
C MET A 209 -13.27 8.20 -0.27
N ALA A 210 -14.06 7.38 -0.95
CA ALA A 210 -14.83 7.82 -2.12
C ALA A 210 -15.83 8.93 -1.77
N ALA A 211 -16.52 8.82 -0.63
CA ALA A 211 -17.46 9.84 -0.18
C ALA A 211 -16.75 11.16 0.18
N LEU A 212 -15.57 11.10 0.79
CA LEU A 212 -14.75 12.28 1.10
C LEU A 212 -14.24 12.95 -0.18
N ALA A 213 -13.68 12.17 -1.11
CA ALA A 213 -13.17 12.68 -2.37
C ALA A 213 -14.29 13.31 -3.20
N GLY A 214 -15.42 12.62 -3.38
CA GLY A 214 -16.58 13.15 -4.09
C GLY A 214 -17.18 14.40 -3.42
N ARG A 215 -17.18 14.48 -2.08
CA ARG A 215 -17.62 15.68 -1.35
C ARG A 215 -16.68 16.86 -1.55
N ALA A 216 -15.37 16.60 -1.51
CA ALA A 216 -14.34 17.62 -1.70
C ALA A 216 -14.21 18.03 -3.16
N ALA A 217 -14.75 17.24 -4.10
CA ALA A 217 -14.85 17.58 -5.50
C ALA A 217 -15.86 18.70 -5.78
N GLY A 218 -15.92 19.14 -7.05
CA GLY A 218 -17.02 19.92 -7.58
C GLY A 218 -18.22 19.03 -7.90
N PRO A 219 -19.45 19.58 -7.97
CA PRO A 219 -20.66 18.78 -8.24
C PRO A 219 -20.66 18.10 -9.62
N ASP A 220 -19.82 18.58 -10.56
CA ASP A 220 -19.71 18.08 -11.93
C ASP A 220 -18.52 17.13 -12.15
N ALA A 221 -17.74 16.85 -11.10
CA ALA A 221 -16.61 15.92 -11.15
C ALA A 221 -17.11 14.46 -11.24
N PRO A 222 -16.83 13.74 -12.34
CA PRO A 222 -17.21 12.33 -12.47
C PRO A 222 -16.43 11.47 -11.48
N LEU A 223 -17.13 10.61 -10.73
CA LEU A 223 -16.53 9.69 -9.77
C LEU A 223 -16.52 8.26 -10.31
N PHE A 224 -15.37 7.60 -10.26
CA PHE A 224 -15.16 6.22 -10.68
C PHE A 224 -14.63 5.40 -9.51
N GLY A 225 -15.04 4.14 -9.41
CA GLY A 225 -14.58 3.21 -8.38
C GLY A 225 -13.99 1.95 -8.98
N LEU A 226 -12.81 1.54 -8.53
CA LEU A 226 -12.21 0.25 -8.84
C LEU A 226 -12.02 -0.52 -7.54
N GLU A 227 -12.77 -1.62 -7.43
CA GLU A 227 -12.69 -2.54 -6.31
C GLU A 227 -11.49 -3.47 -6.46
N LEU A 228 -10.62 -3.52 -5.46
CA LEU A 228 -9.51 -4.46 -5.41
C LEU A 228 -9.97 -5.85 -4.91
N PRO A 229 -9.26 -6.94 -5.26
CA PRO A 229 -9.65 -8.28 -4.86
C PRO A 229 -9.61 -8.46 -3.33
N ALA A 230 -10.46 -9.33 -2.78
CA ALA A 230 -10.50 -9.63 -1.35
C ALA A 230 -9.15 -10.10 -0.77
N ALA A 231 -8.30 -10.73 -1.58
CA ALA A 231 -6.96 -11.10 -1.19
C ALA A 231 -6.07 -9.91 -0.78
N VAL A 232 -6.30 -8.71 -1.34
CA VAL A 232 -5.61 -7.49 -0.90
C VAL A 232 -6.00 -7.11 0.53
N VAL A 233 -7.26 -7.34 0.94
CA VAL A 233 -7.70 -7.14 2.34
C VAL A 233 -7.16 -8.23 3.24
N ALA A 234 -7.11 -9.47 2.73
CA ALA A 234 -6.61 -10.61 3.48
C ALA A 234 -5.10 -10.51 3.74
N ASP A 235 -4.33 -9.88 2.85
CA ASP A 235 -2.91 -9.66 3.04
C ASP A 235 -2.62 -8.44 3.93
N ALA A 236 -2.24 -8.70 5.18
CA ALA A 236 -1.88 -7.67 6.16
C ALA A 236 -0.62 -6.90 5.78
N SER A 237 0.31 -7.55 5.07
CA SER A 237 1.61 -7.00 4.71
C SER A 237 1.51 -5.90 3.64
N GLY A 238 0.41 -5.90 2.88
CA GLY A 238 0.21 -5.03 1.73
C GLY A 238 1.05 -5.42 0.50
N GLU A 239 1.79 -6.51 0.57
CA GLU A 239 2.71 -6.97 -0.47
C GLU A 239 1.99 -7.47 -1.74
N THR A 240 0.78 -8.01 -1.59
CA THR A 240 -0.14 -8.33 -2.69
C THR A 240 -0.55 -7.07 -3.44
N LEU A 241 -0.91 -6.00 -2.70
CA LEU A 241 -1.28 -4.73 -3.33
C LEU A 241 -0.09 -4.06 -4.01
N LYS A 242 1.11 -4.13 -3.42
CA LYS A 242 2.34 -3.62 -4.04
C LYS A 242 2.55 -4.23 -5.44
N GLY A 243 2.34 -5.54 -5.59
CA GLY A 243 2.41 -6.22 -6.89
C GLY A 243 1.30 -5.80 -7.87
N LEU A 244 0.10 -5.50 -7.36
CA LEU A 244 -1.07 -5.17 -8.19
C LEU A 244 -1.22 -3.68 -8.53
N LEU A 245 -0.41 -2.81 -7.95
CA LEU A 245 -0.67 -1.37 -7.97
C LEU A 245 -0.68 -0.78 -9.38
N ASP A 246 0.31 -1.17 -10.20
CA ASP A 246 0.43 -0.68 -11.56
C ASP A 246 -0.76 -1.11 -12.44
N LEU A 247 -1.11 -2.39 -12.35
CA LEU A 247 -2.29 -2.95 -12.99
C LEU A 247 -3.56 -2.20 -12.57
N ALA A 248 -3.75 -1.94 -11.28
CA ALA A 248 -4.92 -1.22 -10.79
C ALA A 248 -5.02 0.21 -11.37
N VAL A 249 -3.89 0.92 -11.45
CA VAL A 249 -3.84 2.26 -12.06
C VAL A 249 -4.19 2.19 -13.55
N ARG A 250 -3.60 1.25 -14.30
CA ARG A 250 -3.91 1.04 -15.73
C ARG A 250 -5.37 0.68 -15.96
N SER A 251 -5.92 -0.22 -15.15
CA SER A 251 -7.33 -0.63 -15.21
C SER A 251 -8.28 0.53 -14.88
N MET A 252 -7.96 1.38 -13.91
CA MET A 252 -8.75 2.59 -13.62
C MET A 252 -8.79 3.53 -14.83
N VAL A 253 -7.63 3.84 -15.42
CA VAL A 253 -7.56 4.72 -16.61
C VAL A 253 -8.29 4.09 -17.80
N ALA A 254 -8.16 2.78 -18.01
CA ALA A 254 -8.88 2.06 -19.05
C ALA A 254 -10.40 2.09 -18.86
N MET A 255 -10.87 1.92 -17.62
CA MET A 255 -12.30 2.02 -17.30
C MET A 255 -12.84 3.43 -17.60
N ILE A 256 -12.11 4.48 -17.19
CA ILE A 256 -12.48 5.88 -17.46
C ILE A 256 -12.51 6.12 -18.98
N ALA A 257 -11.49 5.64 -19.70
CA ALA A 257 -11.41 5.78 -21.15
C ALA A 257 -12.51 5.02 -21.90
N GLY A 258 -12.83 3.81 -21.45
CA GLY A 258 -13.91 2.99 -22.00
C GLY A 258 -15.31 3.58 -21.74
N SER A 259 -15.43 4.49 -20.77
CA SER A 259 -16.71 5.14 -20.45
C SER A 259 -17.10 6.27 -21.40
N GLY A 260 -16.16 6.79 -22.20
CA GLY A 260 -16.43 7.80 -23.23
C GLY A 260 -15.36 8.88 -23.37
N PRO A 261 -15.23 9.52 -24.56
CA PRO A 261 -14.24 10.56 -24.81
C PRO A 261 -14.41 11.83 -23.94
N GLU A 262 -15.62 12.10 -23.48
CA GLU A 262 -15.92 13.22 -22.58
C GLU A 262 -15.23 13.13 -21.20
N TYR A 263 -14.76 11.93 -20.85
CA TYR A 263 -13.99 11.67 -19.63
C TYR A 263 -12.48 11.74 -19.87
N THR A 264 -11.99 11.28 -21.02
CA THR A 264 -10.55 11.34 -21.36
C THR A 264 -10.08 12.72 -21.79
N ASP A 265 -10.99 13.58 -22.25
CA ASP A 265 -10.70 14.99 -22.51
C ASP A 265 -10.48 15.81 -21.22
N ARG A 266 -10.64 15.20 -20.04
CA ARG A 266 -10.47 15.80 -18.71
C ARG A 266 -9.19 15.29 -18.03
N PRO A 267 -8.60 16.07 -17.11
CA PRO A 267 -7.61 15.52 -16.19
C PRO A 267 -8.20 14.36 -15.38
N ILE A 268 -7.37 13.39 -15.01
CA ILE A 268 -7.72 12.24 -14.18
C ILE A 268 -6.93 12.32 -12.88
N VAL A 269 -7.63 12.35 -11.75
CA VAL A 269 -7.05 12.29 -10.41
C VAL A 269 -7.41 10.93 -9.81
N ILE A 270 -6.40 10.09 -9.57
CA ILE A 270 -6.55 8.77 -8.96
C ILE A 270 -6.19 8.87 -7.48
N LEU A 271 -7.12 8.53 -6.61
CA LEU A 271 -6.88 8.33 -5.19
C LEU A 271 -6.47 6.88 -4.93
N LEU A 272 -5.24 6.71 -4.46
CA LEU A 272 -4.72 5.46 -3.89
C LEU A 272 -4.60 5.64 -2.39
N SER A 273 -5.64 5.29 -1.64
CA SER A 273 -5.70 5.53 -0.19
C SER A 273 -4.97 4.49 0.65
N PHE A 274 -3.86 3.95 0.14
CA PHE A 274 -3.02 2.97 0.81
C PHE A 274 -1.64 3.52 1.12
N ALA A 275 -1.08 3.07 2.24
CA ALA A 275 0.30 3.33 2.61
C ALA A 275 1.02 2.01 2.89
N PHE A 276 2.27 1.95 2.48
CA PHE A 276 3.20 0.88 2.83
C PHE A 276 4.47 1.42 3.45
N LEU A 277 5.03 0.68 4.40
CA LEU A 277 6.37 0.89 4.94
C LEU A 277 7.41 0.03 4.21
N GLY A 278 8.68 0.37 4.45
CA GLY A 278 9.85 -0.42 4.07
C GLY A 278 10.55 0.07 2.81
N GLY A 279 11.88 0.12 2.86
CA GLY A 279 12.76 0.36 1.72
C GLY A 279 13.72 1.51 1.89
N PRO A 280 14.58 1.80 0.90
CA PRO A 280 15.58 2.85 1.01
C PRO A 280 14.97 4.26 1.03
N HIS A 281 13.66 4.41 0.81
CA HIS A 281 12.90 5.67 0.83
C HIS A 281 13.51 6.79 -0.05
N ASP A 282 14.33 6.40 -1.03
CA ASP A 282 15.08 7.29 -1.92
C ASP A 282 14.45 7.43 -3.31
N GLY A 283 13.28 6.82 -3.52
CA GLY A 283 12.60 6.78 -4.81
C GLY A 283 13.08 5.67 -5.76
N ALA A 284 14.14 4.92 -5.45
CA ALA A 284 14.78 4.00 -6.42
C ALA A 284 14.05 2.65 -6.61
N ARG A 285 13.00 2.39 -5.83
CA ARG A 285 12.33 1.09 -5.76
C ARG A 285 11.60 0.72 -7.06
N PRO A 286 11.50 -0.59 -7.38
CA PRO A 286 10.83 -1.06 -8.60
C PRO A 286 9.40 -0.54 -8.77
N ILE A 287 8.65 -0.40 -7.67
CA ILE A 287 7.27 0.11 -7.68
C ILE A 287 7.17 1.56 -8.19
N HIS A 288 8.15 2.42 -7.88
CA HIS A 288 8.16 3.79 -8.40
C HIS A 288 8.50 3.80 -9.87
N LYS A 289 9.54 3.07 -10.28
CA LYS A 289 9.91 2.95 -11.70
C LYS A 289 8.71 2.48 -12.53
N ALA A 290 7.99 1.46 -12.06
CA ALA A 290 6.78 0.96 -12.69
C ALA A 290 5.69 2.04 -12.83
N LEU A 291 5.34 2.73 -11.73
CA LEU A 291 4.32 3.78 -11.76
C LEU A 291 4.74 4.97 -12.63
N GLU A 292 6.00 5.39 -12.58
CA GLU A 292 6.55 6.48 -13.37
C GLU A 292 6.52 6.17 -14.87
N GLN A 293 6.90 4.95 -15.26
CA GLN A 293 6.79 4.46 -16.63
C GLN A 293 5.33 4.46 -17.09
N THR A 294 4.40 4.00 -16.25
CA THR A 294 2.96 4.00 -16.54
C THR A 294 2.41 5.42 -16.71
N LEU A 295 2.76 6.33 -15.81
CA LEU A 295 2.35 7.73 -15.89
C LEU A 295 2.95 8.43 -17.13
N ALA A 296 4.19 8.12 -17.50
CA ALA A 296 4.83 8.59 -18.72
C ALA A 296 4.13 8.05 -19.97
N SER A 297 3.74 6.78 -19.97
CA SER A 297 2.96 6.17 -21.06
C SER A 297 1.60 6.86 -21.24
N PHE A 298 0.90 7.19 -20.16
CA PHE A 298 -0.33 7.99 -20.24
C PHE A 298 -0.08 9.40 -20.79
N ALA A 299 1.04 10.03 -20.40
CA ALA A 299 1.45 11.33 -20.95
C ALA A 299 1.62 11.26 -22.47
N ALA A 300 2.31 10.22 -22.95
CA ALA A 300 2.56 10.01 -24.38
C ALA A 300 1.27 9.80 -25.18
N GLN A 301 0.21 9.31 -24.51
CA GLN A 301 -1.14 9.13 -25.07
C GLN A 301 -2.03 10.38 -24.92
N GLY A 302 -1.49 11.50 -24.42
CA GLY A 302 -2.22 12.76 -24.25
C GLY A 302 -3.09 12.84 -22.99
N LEU A 303 -2.98 11.88 -22.07
CA LEU A 303 -3.74 11.84 -20.83
C LEU A 303 -3.00 12.56 -19.70
N ASP A 304 -3.70 13.44 -18.98
CA ASP A 304 -3.21 14.09 -17.75
C ASP A 304 -3.66 13.30 -16.53
N VAL A 305 -2.83 12.33 -16.10
CA VAL A 305 -3.11 11.48 -14.94
C VAL A 305 -2.23 11.89 -13.77
N ARG A 306 -2.86 12.14 -12.62
CA ARG A 306 -2.22 12.37 -11.33
C ARG A 306 -2.68 11.32 -10.32
N ILE A 307 -1.78 10.86 -9.48
CA ILE A 307 -2.04 9.90 -8.42
C ILE A 307 -1.84 10.62 -7.09
N VAL A 308 -2.80 10.50 -6.19
CA VAL A 308 -2.75 11.05 -4.84
C VAL A 308 -2.60 9.91 -3.85
N VAL A 309 -1.55 9.95 -3.03
CA VAL A 309 -1.21 8.92 -2.05
C VAL A 309 -1.08 9.51 -0.65
N PRO A 310 -1.49 8.78 0.40
CA PRO A 310 -1.32 9.23 1.77
C PRO A 310 0.13 9.08 2.26
N MET A 311 0.54 9.96 3.16
CA MET A 311 1.83 9.87 3.85
C MET A 311 1.97 8.64 4.77
N GLY A 312 0.89 7.93 5.08
CA GLY A 312 0.89 6.83 6.04
C GLY A 312 0.66 7.28 7.48
N ASN A 313 0.23 6.35 8.33
CA ASN A 313 -0.21 6.63 9.70
C ASN A 313 0.79 6.14 10.78
N HIS A 314 2.03 5.87 10.39
CA HIS A 314 2.98 5.09 11.20
C HIS A 314 3.96 5.92 12.03
N LEU A 315 3.73 7.24 12.16
CA LEU A 315 4.68 8.15 12.80
C LEU A 315 5.08 7.73 14.22
N ASN A 316 4.13 7.24 15.00
CA ASN A 316 4.33 6.84 16.39
C ASN A 316 4.21 5.32 16.61
N ASP A 317 4.19 4.54 15.54
CA ASP A 317 4.04 3.07 15.62
C ASP A 317 5.33 2.38 16.07
N ARG A 318 6.45 3.12 16.19
CA ARG A 318 7.80 2.58 16.44
C ARG A 318 8.19 1.53 15.40
N ALA A 319 7.76 1.76 14.16
CA ALA A 319 7.97 0.86 13.03
C ALA A 319 9.24 1.19 12.23
N HIS A 320 10.01 2.21 12.61
CA HIS A 320 11.27 2.57 11.97
C HIS A 320 12.38 2.78 12.98
N ALA A 321 13.56 2.26 12.68
CA ALA A 321 14.77 2.42 13.47
C ALA A 321 15.99 2.67 12.56
N ARG A 322 16.99 3.33 13.13
CA ARG A 322 18.27 3.66 12.51
C ARG A 322 19.41 3.23 13.42
N ILE A 323 20.31 2.41 12.91
CA ILE A 323 21.56 2.02 13.57
C ILE A 323 22.69 2.81 12.91
N ALA A 324 23.38 3.64 13.69
CA ALA A 324 24.57 4.35 13.20
C ALA A 324 25.75 3.37 13.03
N PRO A 325 26.67 3.62 12.08
CA PRO A 325 27.86 2.78 11.86
C PRO A 325 28.65 2.45 13.14
N ASP A 326 28.84 3.47 13.99
CA ASP A 326 29.65 3.39 15.21
C ASP A 326 28.79 3.24 16.48
N ALA A 327 27.56 2.72 16.35
CA ALA A 327 26.69 2.53 17.51
C ALA A 327 27.32 1.53 18.50
N PRO A 328 27.48 1.88 19.80
CA PRO A 328 28.12 1.01 20.78
C PRO A 328 27.33 -0.28 21.05
N ASP A 329 26.03 -0.25 20.79
CA ASP A 329 25.15 -1.40 20.76
C ASP A 329 24.44 -1.41 19.40
N PRO A 330 24.87 -2.25 18.44
CA PRO A 330 24.23 -2.32 17.12
C PRO A 330 22.96 -3.17 17.13
N ALA A 331 22.56 -3.78 18.26
CA ALA A 331 21.38 -4.64 18.29
C ALA A 331 20.06 -3.82 18.26
N LEU A 332 19.09 -4.26 17.47
CA LEU A 332 17.71 -3.78 17.55
C LEU A 332 16.85 -4.77 18.34
N THR A 333 15.99 -4.25 19.22
CA THR A 333 14.96 -5.07 19.86
C THR A 333 13.66 -4.97 19.06
N TRP A 334 13.21 -6.09 18.51
CA TRP A 334 11.96 -6.23 17.76
C TRP A 334 10.98 -7.05 18.59
N ARG A 335 9.89 -6.43 19.06
CA ARG A 335 8.87 -7.12 19.85
C ARG A 335 7.75 -7.65 18.97
N LEU A 336 7.62 -8.97 18.96
CA LEU A 336 6.45 -9.66 18.42
C LEU A 336 5.33 -9.67 19.46
N MET A 337 4.11 -9.36 19.03
CA MET A 337 2.97 -9.27 19.92
C MET A 337 2.37 -10.67 20.17
N PRO A 338 1.91 -10.97 21.39
CA PRO A 338 1.16 -12.21 21.65
C PRO A 338 -0.20 -12.16 20.95
N ASP A 339 -0.79 -13.33 20.70
CA ASP A 339 -2.11 -13.46 20.04
C ASP A 339 -2.16 -12.85 18.64
N ASP A 340 -1.05 -12.94 17.89
CA ASP A 340 -0.95 -12.42 16.54
C ASP A 340 -1.06 -13.55 15.49
N HIS A 341 -2.03 -13.43 14.59
CA HIS A 341 -2.36 -14.44 13.59
C HIS A 341 -1.74 -14.17 12.21
N SER A 342 -0.90 -13.15 12.10
CA SER A 342 -0.25 -12.76 10.85
C SER A 342 1.28 -12.85 10.92
N PRO A 343 1.96 -13.01 9.77
CA PRO A 343 3.41 -12.99 9.71
C PRO A 343 3.98 -11.63 10.10
N ASN A 344 5.03 -11.65 10.91
CA ASN A 344 5.71 -10.45 11.35
C ASN A 344 6.95 -10.22 10.49
N SER A 345 7.11 -9.04 9.90
CA SER A 345 8.23 -8.79 8.99
C SER A 345 8.99 -7.50 9.28
N VAL A 346 10.32 -7.57 9.16
CA VAL A 346 11.25 -6.45 9.21
C VAL A 346 12.05 -6.39 7.90
N GLU A 347 12.29 -5.20 7.38
CA GLU A 347 13.21 -4.95 6.28
C GLU A 347 14.37 -4.07 6.77
N LEU A 348 15.59 -4.60 6.65
CA LEU A 348 16.85 -3.91 6.92
C LEU A 348 17.41 -3.42 5.59
N VAL A 349 17.81 -2.16 5.52
CA VAL A 349 18.47 -1.55 4.35
C VAL A 349 19.87 -1.10 4.75
N HIS A 350 20.88 -1.57 4.01
CA HIS A 350 22.30 -1.42 4.33
C HIS A 350 23.14 -1.47 3.05
N ARG A 351 24.46 -1.24 3.15
CA ARG A 351 25.39 -1.24 2.00
C ARG A 351 26.19 -2.52 1.81
N ASP A 352 26.30 -3.34 2.85
CA ASP A 352 26.99 -4.63 2.77
C ASP A 352 26.12 -5.65 2.02
N ALA A 353 26.67 -6.40 1.05
CA ALA A 353 25.85 -7.32 0.24
C ALA A 353 25.28 -8.49 1.05
N PHE A 354 26.10 -9.07 1.91
CA PHE A 354 25.76 -10.24 2.71
C PHE A 354 26.28 -10.09 4.14
N PRO A 355 25.72 -9.17 4.93
CA PRO A 355 26.15 -9.00 6.31
C PRO A 355 25.76 -10.22 7.14
N THR A 356 26.63 -10.58 8.09
CA THR A 356 26.32 -11.56 9.14
C THR A 356 25.09 -11.08 9.91
N LEU A 357 24.04 -11.89 9.89
CA LEU A 357 22.78 -11.62 10.58
C LEU A 357 22.67 -12.57 11.78
N THR A 358 22.55 -12.04 12.98
CA THR A 358 22.25 -12.82 14.19
C THR A 358 20.88 -12.45 14.72
N LEU A 359 20.06 -13.48 14.95
CA LEU A 359 18.76 -13.36 15.59
C LEU A 359 18.80 -14.05 16.95
N THR A 360 18.35 -13.35 17.99
CA THR A 360 18.19 -13.93 19.32
C THR A 360 16.71 -14.00 19.67
N THR A 361 16.22 -15.20 19.98
CA THR A 361 14.83 -15.41 20.38
C THR A 361 14.55 -14.86 21.79
N PRO A 362 13.28 -14.68 22.19
CA PRO A 362 12.92 -14.30 23.56
C PRO A 362 13.49 -15.23 24.63
N GLY A 363 13.69 -16.52 24.32
CA GLY A 363 14.33 -17.50 25.20
C GLY A 363 15.85 -17.42 25.29
N GLY A 364 16.48 -16.48 24.58
CA GLY A 364 17.94 -16.27 24.59
C GLY A 364 18.71 -17.15 23.61
N LEU A 365 18.02 -17.95 22.78
CA LEU A 365 18.66 -18.77 21.78
C LEU A 365 19.10 -17.90 20.59
N ARG A 366 20.35 -18.09 20.16
CA ARG A 366 20.98 -17.32 19.07
C ARG A 366 21.09 -18.16 17.82
N VAL A 367 20.73 -17.57 16.69
CA VAL A 367 20.89 -18.15 15.36
C VAL A 367 21.66 -17.15 14.50
N THR A 368 22.75 -17.59 13.88
CA THR A 368 23.61 -16.71 13.07
C THR A 368 23.67 -17.22 11.64
N ARG A 369 23.34 -16.33 10.69
CA ARG A 369 23.59 -16.49 9.26
C ARG A 369 24.98 -15.93 8.95
N PRO A 370 25.94 -16.75 8.46
CA PRO A 370 27.26 -16.26 8.06
C PRO A 370 27.21 -15.36 6.82
N ASP A 371 28.28 -14.60 6.58
CA ASP A 371 28.43 -13.61 5.52
C ASP A 371 28.74 -14.21 4.12
N ASP A 372 29.22 -15.45 4.04
CA ASP A 372 29.76 -16.06 2.80
C ASP A 372 28.97 -17.27 2.29
N ASP A 373 27.68 -17.39 2.64
CA ASP A 373 26.91 -18.59 2.28
C ASP A 373 26.42 -18.58 0.81
N GLY A 374 26.53 -17.44 0.11
CA GLY A 374 26.07 -17.24 -1.27
C GLY A 374 24.56 -17.35 -1.49
N ALA A 375 23.85 -18.05 -0.59
CA ALA A 375 22.40 -18.17 -0.56
C ALA A 375 21.75 -16.84 -0.19
N GLU A 376 20.74 -16.43 -0.95
CA GLU A 376 19.98 -15.24 -0.60
C GLU A 376 18.86 -15.51 0.38
N LEU A 377 18.25 -16.70 0.29
CA LEU A 377 17.14 -17.13 1.12
C LEU A 377 17.63 -18.13 2.18
N HIS A 378 17.36 -17.83 3.44
CA HIS A 378 17.59 -18.74 4.55
C HIS A 378 16.30 -18.99 5.30
N LEU A 379 16.01 -20.26 5.58
CA LEU A 379 14.88 -20.64 6.40
C LEU A 379 15.31 -20.65 7.87
N LEU A 380 14.43 -20.16 8.73
CA LEU A 380 14.55 -20.29 10.17
C LEU A 380 13.70 -21.47 10.62
N THR A 381 14.31 -22.50 11.18
CA THR A 381 13.60 -23.73 11.56
C THR A 381 13.76 -24.05 13.03
N THR A 382 12.67 -24.32 13.74
CA THR A 382 12.68 -24.87 15.11
C THR A 382 12.14 -26.28 15.10
N ASP A 383 12.92 -27.23 15.61
CA ASP A 383 12.55 -28.66 15.69
C ASP A 383 12.14 -29.24 14.33
N GLY A 384 12.87 -28.82 13.28
CA GLY A 384 12.64 -29.19 11.89
C GLY A 384 11.45 -28.49 11.22
N GLN A 385 10.74 -27.59 11.91
CA GLN A 385 9.62 -26.83 11.34
C GLN A 385 10.03 -25.39 11.02
N VAL A 386 9.65 -24.88 9.85
CA VAL A 386 9.92 -23.50 9.45
C VAL A 386 9.08 -22.54 10.30
N ILE A 387 9.76 -21.67 11.05
CA ILE A 387 9.18 -20.58 11.84
C ILE A 387 9.45 -19.20 11.23
N GLY A 388 10.22 -19.12 10.15
CA GLY A 388 10.56 -17.86 9.50
C GLY A 388 11.47 -18.04 8.30
N ALA A 389 11.76 -16.93 7.62
CA ALA A 389 12.76 -16.85 6.57
C ALA A 389 13.45 -15.48 6.58
N SER A 390 14.69 -15.43 6.11
CA SER A 390 15.39 -14.18 5.77
C SER A 390 15.80 -14.20 4.31
N TRP A 391 15.61 -13.09 3.61
CA TRP A 391 15.98 -12.92 2.21
C TRP A 391 16.74 -11.61 2.01
N THR A 392 17.96 -11.65 1.46
CA THR A 392 18.72 -10.45 1.08
C THR A 392 18.70 -10.23 -0.42
N ARG A 393 18.53 -8.99 -0.87
CA ARG A 393 18.54 -8.61 -2.29
C ARG A 393 19.25 -7.30 -2.56
N ASP A 394 19.71 -7.13 -3.80
CA ASP A 394 20.18 -5.85 -4.32
C ASP A 394 18.99 -4.91 -4.59
N LEU A 395 19.07 -3.68 -4.08
CA LEU A 395 18.09 -2.61 -4.28
C LEU A 395 18.57 -1.59 -5.34
N GLY A 396 19.79 -1.76 -5.85
CA GLY A 396 20.49 -0.86 -6.74
C GLY A 396 21.32 0.18 -5.99
N ASN A 397 22.23 0.84 -6.71
CA ASN A 397 23.08 1.93 -6.20
C ASN A 397 23.94 1.57 -4.97
N GLY A 398 24.27 0.28 -4.82
CA GLY A 398 25.05 -0.24 -3.70
C GLY A 398 24.25 -0.35 -2.39
N TRP A 399 22.91 -0.35 -2.47
CA TRP A 399 22.04 -0.66 -1.36
C TRP A 399 21.52 -2.08 -1.46
N TYR A 400 21.44 -2.75 -0.32
CA TYR A 400 20.87 -4.08 -0.15
C TYR A 400 19.72 -4.02 0.84
N GLY A 401 18.76 -4.91 0.64
CA GLY A 401 17.62 -5.10 1.52
C GLY A 401 17.60 -6.51 2.06
N THR A 402 17.79 -6.69 3.37
CA THR A 402 17.53 -7.97 4.06
C THR A 402 16.13 -7.92 4.70
N ARG A 403 15.21 -8.70 4.16
CA ARG A 403 13.88 -8.94 4.73
C ARG A 403 13.90 -10.15 5.65
N ILE A 404 13.36 -10.02 6.85
CA ILE A 404 13.16 -11.10 7.81
C ILE A 404 11.66 -11.22 8.04
N SER A 405 11.10 -12.40 7.85
CA SER A 405 9.69 -12.68 8.11
C SER A 405 9.55 -13.88 9.03
N LEU A 406 8.87 -13.70 10.16
CA LEU A 406 8.57 -14.73 11.13
C LEU A 406 7.11 -15.16 11.03
N ALA A 407 6.86 -16.43 11.32
CA ALA A 407 5.52 -17.00 11.40
C ALA A 407 4.68 -16.26 12.48
N PRO A 408 3.35 -16.35 12.41
CA PRO A 408 2.48 -15.84 13.46
C PRO A 408 2.87 -16.32 14.86
N THR A 409 2.59 -15.52 15.90
CA THR A 409 2.80 -15.94 17.29
C THR A 409 1.68 -16.81 17.82
N THR A 410 0.61 -16.97 17.05
CA THR A 410 -0.54 -17.82 17.33
C THR A 410 -0.82 -18.74 16.16
N PRO A 411 -1.29 -19.99 16.39
CA PRO A 411 -1.63 -20.89 15.31
C PRO A 411 -2.55 -20.21 14.28
N ALA A 412 -2.14 -20.28 13.02
CA ALA A 412 -2.85 -19.66 11.91
C ALA A 412 -2.88 -20.63 10.72
N GLU A 413 -3.93 -20.51 9.90
CA GLU A 413 -4.03 -21.27 8.66
C GLU A 413 -2.81 -20.98 7.78
N GLY A 414 -2.22 -22.03 7.21
CA GLY A 414 -1.00 -21.90 6.41
C GLY A 414 0.28 -22.27 7.17
N PHE A 415 0.36 -22.11 8.49
CA PHE A 415 1.64 -22.23 9.20
C PHE A 415 1.78 -23.56 9.94
N ALA A 416 2.94 -24.22 9.79
CA ALA A 416 3.26 -25.47 10.47
C ALA A 416 3.76 -25.26 11.91
N ALA A 417 4.37 -24.09 12.17
CA ALA A 417 4.85 -23.68 13.48
C ALA A 417 4.63 -22.17 13.71
N THR A 418 4.75 -21.75 14.96
CA THR A 418 4.62 -20.36 15.40
C THR A 418 5.98 -19.79 15.80
N ALA A 419 6.16 -18.47 15.65
CA ALA A 419 7.28 -17.78 16.26
C ALA A 419 7.00 -17.45 17.73
N ASP A 420 8.03 -17.37 18.56
CA ASP A 420 7.88 -16.95 19.96
C ASP A 420 7.45 -15.49 20.05
N ALA A 421 6.39 -15.20 20.81
CA ALA A 421 6.05 -13.83 21.17
C ALA A 421 7.09 -13.25 22.14
N GLY A 422 7.33 -11.93 22.07
CA GLY A 422 8.25 -11.23 22.96
C GLY A 422 9.40 -10.53 22.22
N PRO A 423 10.45 -10.11 22.95
CA PRO A 423 11.54 -9.31 22.40
C PRO A 423 12.55 -10.21 21.68
N TRP A 424 12.61 -10.08 20.36
CA TRP A 424 13.69 -10.63 19.54
C TRP A 424 14.80 -9.60 19.42
N LYS A 425 16.06 -10.04 19.37
CA LYS A 425 17.19 -9.17 19.03
C LYS A 425 17.66 -9.43 17.62
N ILE A 426 17.87 -8.36 16.87
CA ILE A 426 18.42 -8.36 15.51
C ILE A 426 19.80 -7.69 15.56
N GLU A 427 20.83 -8.43 15.21
CA GLU A 427 22.20 -7.92 15.08
C GLU A 427 22.64 -8.09 13.63
N LEU A 428 23.06 -7.00 12.98
CA LEU A 428 23.58 -7.00 11.62
C LEU A 428 25.02 -6.50 11.66
N ALA A 429 25.98 -7.32 11.24
CA ALA A 429 27.38 -6.91 11.15
C ALA A 429 27.58 -6.03 9.90
N SER A 430 27.10 -4.79 9.97
CA SER A 430 27.24 -3.78 8.93
C SER A 430 28.31 -2.77 9.31
N ARG A 431 29.12 -2.33 8.34
CA ARG A 431 30.07 -1.21 8.53
C ARG A 431 29.43 0.14 8.29
N ASP A 432 28.30 0.13 7.62
CA ASP A 432 27.55 1.32 7.26
C ASP A 432 26.28 1.45 8.11
N GLU A 433 25.61 2.58 7.94
CA GLU A 433 24.31 2.83 8.53
C GLU A 433 23.30 1.76 8.08
N VAL A 434 22.49 1.31 9.04
CA VAL A 434 21.39 0.40 8.78
C VAL A 434 20.08 1.10 9.10
N GLN A 435 19.17 1.09 8.15
CA GLN A 435 17.80 1.53 8.34
C GLN A 435 16.89 0.30 8.45
N ALA A 436 15.99 0.27 9.41
CA ALA A 436 15.14 -0.89 9.68
C ALA A 436 13.67 -0.47 9.74
N TRP A 437 12.82 -1.15 8.99
CA TRP A 437 11.38 -0.94 9.01
C TRP A 437 10.64 -2.21 9.37
N ILE A 438 9.72 -2.12 10.32
CA ILE A 438 8.68 -3.14 10.47
C ILE A 438 7.67 -2.91 9.36
N LEU A 439 7.40 -3.96 8.59
CA LEU A 439 6.39 -3.90 7.55
C LEU A 439 5.00 -3.88 8.19
N ARG A 440 4.04 -3.43 7.41
CA ARG A 440 2.65 -3.30 7.85
C ARG A 440 2.12 -4.67 8.27
N ASP A 441 1.42 -4.74 9.38
CA ASP A 441 0.74 -5.95 9.85
C ASP A 441 -0.57 -5.63 10.59
N ASP A 442 -1.22 -4.52 10.24
CA ASP A 442 -2.47 -4.10 10.85
C ASP A 442 -3.69 -4.71 10.14
N THR A 443 -4.78 -4.83 10.89
CA THR A 443 -6.07 -5.27 10.33
C THR A 443 -6.70 -4.12 9.57
N VAL A 444 -7.19 -4.38 8.35
CA VAL A 444 -8.02 -3.40 7.63
C VAL A 444 -9.24 -3.07 8.49
N VAL A 445 -9.41 -1.78 8.83
CA VAL A 445 -10.45 -1.32 9.74
C VAL A 445 -11.83 -1.79 9.27
N GLY A 446 -12.58 -2.46 10.16
CA GLY A 446 -13.96 -2.88 9.90
C GLY A 446 -14.17 -4.38 9.71
N THR A 447 -13.10 -5.18 9.58
CA THR A 447 -13.23 -6.64 9.38
C THR A 447 -13.18 -7.40 10.71
N ARG A 448 -14.27 -7.39 11.49
CA ARG A 448 -14.37 -8.14 12.77
C ARG A 448 -14.24 -9.67 12.65
N ARG A 449 -14.12 -10.18 11.42
CA ARG A 449 -14.17 -11.60 11.07
C ARG A 449 -12.82 -12.16 10.65
N ILE A 450 -11.81 -11.31 10.52
CA ILE A 450 -10.43 -11.73 10.31
C ILE A 450 -9.84 -11.94 11.72
N PRO A 451 -9.06 -13.03 11.95
CA PRO A 451 -8.33 -13.20 13.20
C PRO A 451 -7.54 -11.94 13.56
N PRO A 452 -7.41 -11.60 14.86
CA PRO A 452 -6.74 -10.38 15.26
C PRO A 452 -5.29 -10.37 14.75
N ARG A 453 -4.87 -9.19 14.29
CA ARG A 453 -3.50 -8.92 13.85
C ARG A 453 -2.92 -7.81 14.68
N ARG A 454 -1.64 -7.92 15.02
CA ARG A 454 -1.00 -7.00 15.96
C ARG A 454 0.36 -6.59 15.44
N GLN A 455 0.41 -5.40 14.86
CA GLN A 455 1.64 -4.71 14.48
C GLN A 455 2.73 -4.86 15.54
N SER A 456 3.84 -5.53 15.17
CA SER A 456 5.04 -5.57 15.98
C SER A 456 5.71 -4.19 16.03
N VAL A 457 6.54 -4.00 17.06
CA VAL A 457 7.16 -2.69 17.36
C VAL A 457 8.65 -2.85 17.63
N PHE A 458 9.44 -1.82 17.31
CA PHE A 458 10.78 -1.72 17.86
C PHE A 458 10.73 -1.22 19.31
N GLU A 459 11.68 -1.67 20.11
CA GLU A 459 11.85 -1.23 21.48
C GLU A 459 13.22 -0.61 21.72
N ASP A 460 13.18 0.51 22.42
CA ASP A 460 14.37 1.22 22.85
C ASP A 460 14.03 2.02 24.11
N PRO A 461 14.73 1.79 25.24
CA PRO A 461 14.54 2.57 26.47
C PRO A 461 14.74 4.09 26.30
N ALA A 462 15.47 4.54 25.28
CA ALA A 462 15.68 5.96 24.99
C ALA A 462 14.52 6.60 24.22
N TYR A 463 13.62 5.80 23.62
CA TYR A 463 12.48 6.35 22.87
C TYR A 463 11.53 7.12 23.79
N ARG A 464 10.98 8.22 23.28
CA ARG A 464 10.00 9.06 23.96
C ARG A 464 8.78 9.24 23.06
N ALA A 465 7.65 8.64 23.44
CA ALA A 465 6.39 8.73 22.70
C ALA A 465 5.77 10.12 22.79
N GLU A 466 6.00 10.82 23.90
CA GLU A 466 5.48 12.16 24.17
C GLU A 466 6.61 13.20 24.21
N ASP A 467 6.25 14.45 23.89
CA ASP A 467 7.11 15.62 24.09
C ASP A 467 7.10 16.08 25.57
N ALA A 468 7.89 17.10 25.90
CA ALA A 468 7.99 17.58 27.29
C ALA A 468 6.63 18.06 27.88
N PRO A 469 5.72 18.67 27.09
CA PRO A 469 4.33 18.92 27.49
C PRO A 469 3.40 17.69 27.65
N GLY A 470 3.82 16.49 27.26
CA GLY A 470 2.97 15.29 27.29
C GLY A 470 2.08 15.10 26.05
N HIS A 471 2.32 15.85 24.96
CA HIS A 471 1.66 15.60 23.68
C HIS A 471 2.40 14.52 22.90
N PRO A 472 1.73 13.74 22.03
CA PRO A 472 2.43 12.80 21.17
C PRO A 472 3.49 13.52 20.31
N GLY A 473 4.73 13.02 20.35
CA GLY A 473 5.84 13.62 19.62
C GLY A 473 5.63 13.52 18.09
N THR A 474 6.13 14.52 17.36
CA THR A 474 5.97 14.62 15.89
C THR A 474 7.30 14.72 15.13
N ASP A 475 8.41 14.68 15.85
CA ASP A 475 9.80 14.66 15.37
C ASP A 475 10.71 13.90 16.35
N ASP A 476 11.99 13.76 16.03
CA ASP A 476 12.95 12.99 16.83
C ASP A 476 13.67 13.82 17.92
N SER A 477 13.34 15.10 18.08
CA SER A 477 14.07 16.02 18.98
C SER A 477 13.95 15.64 20.46
N GLY A 478 12.86 14.95 20.83
CA GLY A 478 12.62 14.46 22.19
C GLY A 478 13.39 13.18 22.57
N HIS A 479 14.06 12.52 21.62
CA HIS A 479 14.81 11.27 21.87
C HIS A 479 16.01 11.09 20.93
N PRO A 480 16.96 12.05 20.87
CA PRO A 480 18.08 11.99 19.92
C PRO A 480 18.88 10.69 20.04
N ASP A 481 19.02 10.15 21.25
CA ASP A 481 19.79 8.94 21.55
C ASP A 481 19.05 7.63 21.21
N SER A 482 17.77 7.68 20.87
CA SER A 482 17.03 6.47 20.50
C SER A 482 17.37 5.99 19.09
N LYS A 483 17.47 4.68 18.88
CA LYS A 483 17.52 4.06 17.55
C LYS A 483 16.18 4.20 16.82
N ILE A 484 15.05 4.28 17.55
CA ILE A 484 13.72 4.43 16.95
C ILE A 484 13.58 5.86 16.41
N ARG A 485 13.08 5.98 15.18
CA ARG A 485 12.91 7.26 14.50
C ARG A 485 11.49 7.45 14.00
N ARG A 486 11.04 8.69 13.99
CA ARG A 486 9.82 9.19 13.37
C ARG A 486 10.05 9.61 11.93
N LEU A 487 11.22 10.18 11.63
CA LEU A 487 11.66 10.44 10.26
C LEU A 487 11.90 9.12 9.53
N GLY A 488 11.35 8.95 8.32
CA GLY A 488 11.39 7.69 7.59
C GLY A 488 10.14 6.83 7.73
N THR A 489 9.11 7.31 8.42
CA THR A 489 7.79 6.63 8.56
C THR A 489 6.80 6.96 7.46
N ALA A 490 7.17 7.81 6.49
CA ALA A 490 6.37 8.06 5.30
C ALA A 490 6.06 6.77 4.56
N SER A 491 4.91 6.71 3.89
CA SER A 491 4.69 5.62 2.96
C SER A 491 5.77 5.61 1.89
N ILE A 492 6.28 4.43 1.51
CA ILE A 492 7.15 4.31 0.36
C ILE A 492 6.51 4.91 -0.90
N LEU A 493 5.20 4.73 -1.14
CA LEU A 493 4.53 5.34 -2.28
C LEU A 493 4.58 6.88 -2.27
N ALA A 494 4.72 7.48 -1.09
CA ALA A 494 4.82 8.92 -0.96
C ALA A 494 6.22 9.44 -1.31
N THR A 495 7.24 8.58 -1.45
CA THR A 495 8.64 8.97 -1.76
C THR A 495 9.00 8.88 -3.25
N GLY A 496 8.02 8.66 -4.12
CA GLY A 496 8.26 8.73 -5.57
C GLY A 496 8.52 10.16 -6.04
N ARG A 497 9.36 10.31 -7.06
CA ARG A 497 9.90 11.62 -7.49
C ARG A 497 9.06 12.31 -8.56
N SER A 498 8.19 11.57 -9.23
CA SER A 498 7.29 12.12 -10.24
C SER A 498 6.34 13.17 -9.68
N GLU A 499 6.27 14.32 -10.36
CA GLU A 499 5.33 15.40 -10.01
C GLU A 499 3.85 15.00 -10.10
N ARG A 500 3.58 13.91 -10.80
CA ARG A 500 2.25 13.33 -10.96
C ARG A 500 1.87 12.41 -9.80
N LEU A 501 2.81 12.09 -8.91
CA LEU A 501 2.57 11.37 -7.68
C LEU A 501 2.58 12.36 -6.52
N ILE A 502 1.42 12.61 -5.93
CA ILE A 502 1.20 13.65 -4.94
C ILE A 502 1.02 13.00 -3.57
N ALA A 503 2.06 13.10 -2.76
CA ALA A 503 2.03 12.71 -1.35
C ALA A 503 1.22 13.71 -0.52
N VAL A 504 0.35 13.22 0.37
CA VAL A 504 -0.50 14.07 1.21
C VAL A 504 -0.38 13.71 2.69
N GLY A 505 0.11 14.65 3.48
CA GLY A 505 0.20 14.59 4.94
C GLY A 505 -1.05 15.13 5.62
N SER A 506 -1.25 14.68 6.86
CA SER A 506 -2.35 15.14 7.71
C SER A 506 -1.85 16.13 8.75
N HIS A 507 -2.60 17.21 8.94
CA HIS A 507 -2.38 18.21 9.97
C HIS A 507 -3.58 18.32 10.91
N TRP A 508 -3.26 18.70 12.15
CA TRP A 508 -4.17 19.08 13.20
C TRP A 508 -4.16 20.61 13.36
N SER A 509 -5.34 21.22 13.39
CA SER A 509 -5.48 22.66 13.66
C SER A 509 -5.84 22.88 15.14
N PRO A 510 -5.19 23.81 15.86
CA PRO A 510 -5.52 24.12 17.25
C PRO A 510 -6.80 24.95 17.42
N ARG A 511 -7.43 25.39 16.32
CA ARG A 511 -8.63 26.23 16.35
C ARG A 511 -9.78 25.60 15.59
N TRP A 512 -10.99 25.98 16.00
CA TRP A 512 -12.22 25.62 15.31
C TRP A 512 -13.05 26.88 14.99
N PRO A 513 -13.50 27.08 13.73
CA PRO A 513 -13.13 26.32 12.54
C PRO A 513 -11.62 26.42 12.26
N ALA A 514 -11.08 25.42 11.57
CA ALA A 514 -9.68 25.45 11.17
C ALA A 514 -9.45 26.69 10.28
N ASP A 515 -8.58 27.59 10.74
CA ASP A 515 -8.14 28.75 9.99
C ASP A 515 -6.92 28.33 9.15
N PRO A 516 -6.95 28.47 7.81
CA PRO A 516 -5.82 28.11 6.95
C PRO A 516 -4.56 28.95 7.23
N ASP A 517 -4.69 30.12 7.86
CA ASP A 517 -3.56 30.97 8.26
C ASP A 517 -3.01 30.62 9.65
N ASP A 518 -3.68 29.72 10.39
CA ASP A 518 -3.21 29.26 11.69
C ASP A 518 -2.05 28.28 11.53
N ARG A 519 -1.19 28.22 12.56
CA ARG A 519 -0.06 27.30 12.62
C ARG A 519 -0.58 25.88 12.88
N SER A 520 -1.17 25.28 11.86
CA SER A 520 -1.50 23.86 11.85
C SER A 520 -0.24 23.05 12.15
N ARG A 521 -0.41 22.00 12.94
CA ARG A 521 0.67 21.10 13.33
C ARG A 521 0.51 19.79 12.58
N PRO A 522 1.60 19.11 12.22
CA PRO A 522 1.53 17.75 11.71
C PRO A 522 0.76 16.86 12.69
N SER A 523 -0.19 16.07 12.19
CA SER A 523 -0.93 15.12 13.03
C SER A 523 0.02 14.06 13.57
N PRO A 524 -0.17 13.57 14.80
CA PRO A 524 0.77 12.66 15.47
C PRO A 524 0.84 11.27 14.84
N TYR A 525 0.03 10.98 13.84
CA TYR A 525 0.11 9.75 13.07
C TYR A 525 0.74 9.98 11.68
N SER A 526 0.81 11.21 11.17
CA SER A 526 1.21 11.47 9.78
C SER A 526 2.69 11.15 9.56
N GLY A 527 2.97 10.15 8.72
CA GLY A 527 4.33 9.73 8.39
C GLY A 527 5.22 10.87 7.88
N ARG A 528 6.54 10.71 8.03
CA ARG A 528 7.55 11.70 7.64
C ARG A 528 8.60 11.11 6.72
N HIS A 529 9.00 11.89 5.72
CA HIS A 529 10.12 11.55 4.85
C HIS A 529 11.44 11.46 5.64
N LEU A 530 12.43 10.80 5.05
CA LEU A 530 13.81 10.97 5.48
C LEU A 530 14.30 12.39 5.12
N PRO A 531 15.29 12.95 5.85
CA PRO A 531 15.81 14.30 5.60
C PRO A 531 16.33 14.54 4.18
N ASP A 532 16.89 13.49 3.57
CA ASP A 532 17.54 13.55 2.25
C ASP A 532 16.55 13.52 1.07
N ASP A 533 15.25 13.64 1.36
CA ASP A 533 14.17 13.85 0.39
C ASP A 533 13.62 15.30 0.45
N PRO A 534 14.45 16.35 0.21
CA PRO A 534 14.07 17.74 0.44
C PRO A 534 13.28 18.38 -0.70
N GLU A 535 13.21 17.76 -1.88
CA GLU A 535 12.79 18.46 -3.09
C GLU A 535 11.27 18.71 -3.15
N ARG A 536 10.46 17.94 -2.43
CA ARG A 536 9.00 18.11 -2.45
C ARG A 536 8.36 17.71 -1.13
N GLY A 537 8.17 18.68 -0.25
CA GLY A 537 7.32 18.48 0.93
C GLY A 537 5.91 18.02 0.51
N PRO A 538 5.26 17.16 1.31
CA PRO A 538 3.95 16.65 0.95
C PRO A 538 2.94 17.79 0.90
N ALA A 539 1.90 17.63 0.07
CA ALA A 539 0.71 18.44 0.22
C ALA A 539 0.12 18.20 1.62
N ILE A 540 -0.51 19.22 2.18
CA ILE A 540 -0.99 19.18 3.56
C ILE A 540 -2.49 19.38 3.58
N GLU A 541 -3.18 18.58 4.41
CA GLU A 541 -4.59 18.78 4.68
C GLU A 541 -4.91 18.76 6.16
N ILE A 542 -5.77 19.68 6.58
CA ILE A 542 -6.27 19.72 7.95
C ILE A 542 -7.38 18.69 8.10
N VAL A 543 -7.10 17.61 8.82
CA VAL A 543 -8.04 16.51 9.08
C VAL A 543 -8.65 16.63 10.46
N ASP A 544 -7.85 17.03 11.44
CA ASP A 544 -8.21 17.05 12.85
C ASP A 544 -8.25 18.48 13.42
N SER A 545 -9.08 18.66 14.45
CA SER A 545 -9.25 19.92 15.18
C SER A 545 -9.85 19.65 16.56
N PRO A 546 -9.70 20.56 17.55
CA PRO A 546 -10.28 20.44 18.89
C PRO A 546 -11.79 20.62 18.82
N ARG A 547 -12.47 19.57 18.39
CA ARG A 547 -13.90 19.36 18.54
C ARG A 547 -14.13 18.41 19.72
N PRO A 548 -15.37 18.26 20.22
CA PRO A 548 -15.67 17.18 21.17
C PRO A 548 -15.27 15.78 20.66
N PHE A 549 -15.06 15.63 19.35
CA PHE A 549 -14.57 14.40 18.72
C PHE A 549 -13.65 14.74 17.52
N GLU A 550 -12.47 14.15 17.46
CA GLU A 550 -11.50 14.30 16.36
C GLU A 550 -11.99 13.63 15.06
N GLY A 551 -11.31 13.92 13.94
CA GLY A 551 -11.58 13.31 12.63
C GLY A 551 -12.74 13.90 11.82
N GLN A 552 -12.81 13.45 10.57
CA GLN A 552 -13.81 13.83 9.59
C GLN A 552 -15.03 12.90 9.66
N LEU A 553 -16.22 13.45 9.46
CA LEU A 553 -17.44 12.66 9.29
C LEU A 553 -17.44 11.97 7.93
N VAL A 554 -17.55 10.64 7.97
CA VAL A 554 -17.63 9.76 6.80
C VAL A 554 -18.84 8.84 6.91
N VAL A 555 -19.26 8.28 5.79
CA VAL A 555 -20.42 7.37 5.72
C VAL A 555 -20.00 5.92 5.87
N ALA A 556 -20.90 5.12 6.42
CA ALA A 556 -20.76 3.69 6.58
C ALA A 556 -20.87 2.93 5.26
N ASN A 557 -20.63 1.63 5.32
CA ASN A 557 -20.82 0.72 4.20
C ASN A 557 -22.31 0.50 3.87
N GLY A 558 -22.75 0.98 2.70
CA GLY A 558 -24.11 0.75 2.19
C GLY A 558 -25.26 1.41 2.97
N THR A 559 -24.98 2.23 4.00
CA THR A 559 -26.02 2.91 4.80
C THR A 559 -25.65 4.36 5.13
N ARG A 560 -26.62 5.14 5.65
CA ARG A 560 -26.43 6.54 6.08
C ARG A 560 -25.77 6.69 7.45
N ARG A 561 -25.38 5.59 8.11
CA ARG A 561 -24.68 5.68 9.40
C ARG A 561 -23.36 6.44 9.19
N LEU A 562 -22.99 7.25 10.18
CA LEU A 562 -21.78 8.07 10.13
C LEU A 562 -20.72 7.55 11.10
N PHE A 563 -19.47 7.70 10.70
CA PHE A 563 -18.28 7.46 11.50
C PHE A 563 -17.41 8.72 11.53
N ARG A 564 -16.55 8.81 12.54
CA ARG A 564 -15.46 9.78 12.57
C ARG A 564 -14.16 9.05 12.31
N VAL A 565 -13.38 9.58 11.37
CA VAL A 565 -12.13 8.96 10.95
C VAL A 565 -11.07 10.04 10.81
N SER A 566 -9.91 9.75 11.36
CA SER A 566 -8.66 10.48 11.19
C SER A 566 -7.70 9.61 10.39
N GLY A 567 -6.70 10.22 9.76
CA GLY A 567 -5.73 9.49 8.96
C GLY A 567 -5.26 10.26 7.74
N THR A 568 -4.09 9.91 7.25
CA THR A 568 -3.54 10.46 6.00
C THR A 568 -4.33 10.02 4.77
N SER A 569 -5.07 8.89 4.82
CA SER A 569 -6.02 8.53 3.76
C SER A 569 -7.17 9.54 3.65
N VAL A 570 -7.67 10.05 4.77
CA VAL A 570 -8.67 11.14 4.81
C VAL A 570 -8.10 12.41 4.19
N ALA A 571 -6.86 12.77 4.55
CA ALA A 571 -6.14 13.90 3.95
C ALA A 571 -6.04 13.74 2.42
N ALA A 572 -5.53 12.60 1.96
CA ALA A 572 -5.39 12.29 0.53
C ALA A 572 -6.74 12.34 -0.21
N ALA A 573 -7.81 11.80 0.36
CA ALA A 573 -9.14 11.83 -0.25
C ALA A 573 -9.67 13.26 -0.41
N LEU A 574 -9.55 14.09 0.64
CA LEU A 574 -9.96 15.49 0.57
C LEU A 574 -9.12 16.28 -0.43
N HIS A 575 -7.80 16.01 -0.48
CA HIS A 575 -6.89 16.63 -1.44
C HIS A 575 -7.23 16.24 -2.88
N ALA A 576 -7.45 14.95 -3.16
CA ALA A 576 -7.84 14.45 -4.48
C ALA A 576 -9.12 15.13 -4.99
N GLY A 577 -10.14 15.26 -4.12
CA GLY A 577 -11.36 16.00 -4.47
C GLY A 577 -11.09 17.47 -4.79
N ARG A 578 -10.28 18.17 -3.99
CA ARG A 578 -9.92 19.57 -4.25
C ARG A 578 -9.13 19.74 -5.54
N LEU A 579 -8.17 18.84 -5.80
CA LEU A 579 -7.37 18.84 -7.02
C LEU A 579 -8.24 18.64 -8.28
N ALA A 580 -9.34 17.89 -8.13
CA ALA A 580 -10.28 17.68 -9.22
C ALA A 580 -11.21 18.87 -9.49
N ARG A 581 -11.34 19.82 -8.55
CA ARG A 581 -12.08 21.05 -8.81
C ARG A 581 -11.36 21.85 -9.88
N LYS A 582 -12.13 22.37 -10.83
CA LYS A 582 -11.65 23.38 -11.76
C LYS A 582 -10.91 24.48 -11.00
N SER A 583 -9.60 24.58 -11.22
CA SER A 583 -8.89 25.80 -10.85
C SER A 583 -9.60 26.94 -11.60
N PRO A 584 -10.10 27.97 -10.89
CA PRO A 584 -10.62 29.14 -11.58
C PRO A 584 -9.52 29.58 -12.52
N VAL A 585 -9.80 29.59 -13.82
CA VAL A 585 -8.83 30.01 -14.83
C VAL A 585 -8.36 31.38 -14.38
N ARG A 586 -7.13 31.46 -13.85
CA ARG A 586 -6.47 32.73 -13.60
C ARG A 586 -6.36 33.35 -14.98
N ASN A 587 -7.30 34.23 -15.32
CA ASN A 587 -7.22 35.03 -16.54
C ASN A 587 -5.82 35.65 -16.54
N GLY A 588 -4.99 35.26 -17.49
CA GLY A 588 -3.54 35.49 -17.51
C GLY A 588 -3.16 36.95 -17.70
N LYS A 589 -3.46 37.80 -16.70
CA LYS A 589 -2.96 39.18 -16.64
C LYS A 589 -2.12 39.50 -15.41
N ASP A 590 -2.08 38.66 -14.37
CA ASP A 590 -1.38 38.97 -13.11
C ASP A 590 -0.34 37.91 -12.69
N THR A 591 0.63 37.60 -13.54
CA THR A 591 1.85 36.89 -13.10
C THR A 591 3.08 37.54 -13.68
N ASP A 592 3.44 38.70 -13.12
CA ASP A 592 4.81 39.26 -13.21
C ASP A 592 5.32 39.80 -11.86
N GLN A 593 4.68 39.46 -10.73
CA GLN A 593 5.12 39.88 -9.39
C GLN A 593 4.98 38.76 -8.36
N ALA A 594 5.77 37.70 -8.46
CA ALA A 594 6.07 36.81 -7.33
C ALA A 594 7.43 36.11 -7.52
N ALA A 595 8.43 36.86 -7.95
CA ALA A 595 9.84 36.46 -7.88
C ALA A 595 10.67 37.70 -7.54
N VAL A 596 10.52 38.23 -6.33
CA VAL A 596 11.47 39.22 -5.78
C VAL A 596 12.07 38.62 -4.53
N GLY A 597 13.35 38.27 -4.67
CA GLY A 597 14.18 37.69 -3.63
C GLY A 597 14.24 38.53 -2.35
N GLY A 598 14.27 37.82 -1.24
CA GLY A 598 14.62 38.37 0.06
C GLY A 598 16.06 38.89 0.05
N LYS A 599 16.24 40.19 -0.17
CA LYS A 599 17.43 40.90 0.31
C LYS A 599 17.29 41.14 1.80
N ALA A 600 18.14 40.48 2.58
CA ALA A 600 18.39 40.79 3.97
C ALA A 600 18.72 42.29 4.14
N ARG A 601 17.92 43.02 4.92
CA ARG A 601 18.31 44.31 5.47
C ARG A 601 18.91 44.07 6.85
N SER A 602 20.21 44.32 6.98
CA SER A 602 20.82 44.56 8.29
C SER A 602 20.23 45.85 8.88
N ARG A 603 19.92 45.82 10.17
CA ARG A 603 19.69 47.03 10.96
C ARG A 603 20.90 47.24 11.86
N LYS A 604 21.52 48.40 11.71
CA LYS A 604 22.16 49.13 12.82
C LYS A 604 21.08 49.78 13.66
#